data_AF-A0A7K4JFE2-F1
#
_entry.id   AF-A0A7K4JFE2-F1
#
_cell.length_a   1.000
_cell.length_b   1.000
_cell.length_c   1.000
_cell.angle_alpha   90.00
_cell.angle_beta   90.00
_cell.angle_gamma   90.00
#
_symmetry.space_group_name_H-M   'P 1'
#
loop_
_entity.id
_entity.type
_entity.pdbx_description
1 polymer ?
#
loop_
_entity_poly.entity_id
_entity_poly.type
_entity_poly.pdbx_seq_one_letter_code
_entity_poly.pdbx_strand_id
1 'polypeptide(L)'
;PLFFCRKYFGEKIAFYFAWLGLYTEFLIPSSVVGIIVFLYGCITIESDIPSKEMCDQHNAFTMCPLCDKFCDYWNLSSACGTARASHLFDNPATVFFSIFMALWATMFLEQWKRLQMRLNYFWDLTGLEEEEEHPRPEYETKLLQKKLKTKNIATENSDEDEKEKLTWNDRMPGYAANFGLILFMVMLTFSAVFGVIVYRITTAASLSFSTNETTRSNVRVTVTATAVIINLVVILILDEIYGVVAKWLTEIEVPKTEKTFEERLILKAFLLKFVNSYAPIFYVAFFKGRFVGRPGHYVYVFDGYRMEECAPGGCLMELCIQLSIIMLGKQLIQNNLFEIGIPKLKKLFRKLKDGRTEAKKMDNNQSKNPQQWDLDYTLEPFTGLTPEYMEMIIQFGFVTLFVASFPLAPLFALLNNIIEVRLDAKKFVTELRRPDTVRAKDIGIWFNILSCIGKLSVIINAFVIAVTSDFIPRLVYQYAYSQNGTMHGFINHTLSYFNVSHLKAGTQPENSLFAQDVLFCRFKDYREPPWSKNPYEFSKQYWSVLSARLAFVILFQ
;
A
#
# COMPACT_ATOMS: atom_id res chain seq x y z
N PRO A 1 -14.92 -16.94 21.77
CA PRO A 1 -14.60 -18.12 22.63
C PRO A 1 -13.12 -18.50 22.51
N LEU A 2 -12.23 -17.65 23.03
CA LEU A 2 -10.78 -17.78 22.85
C LEU A 2 -10.21 -19.02 23.55
N PHE A 3 -10.70 -19.34 24.76
CA PHE A 3 -10.23 -20.48 25.54
C PHE A 3 -10.47 -21.83 24.82
N PHE A 4 -11.60 -21.98 24.14
CA PHE A 4 -11.90 -23.19 23.38
C PHE A 4 -11.00 -23.32 22.15
N CYS A 5 -10.74 -22.21 21.46
CA CYS A 5 -9.80 -22.17 20.33
C CYS A 5 -8.40 -22.61 20.77
N ARG A 6 -7.90 -22.07 21.90
CA ARG A 6 -6.64 -22.52 22.50
C ARG A 6 -6.63 -24.01 22.80
N LYS A 7 -7.67 -24.52 23.49
CA LYS A 7 -7.73 -25.94 23.89
C LYS A 7 -7.69 -26.88 22.68
N TYR A 8 -8.22 -26.47 21.54
CA TYR A 8 -8.31 -27.32 20.35
C TYR A 8 -7.13 -27.15 19.39
N PHE A 9 -6.73 -25.91 19.11
CA PHE A 9 -5.73 -25.54 18.10
C PHE A 9 -4.36 -25.14 18.67
N GLY A 10 -4.24 -24.94 19.99
CA GLY A 10 -3.02 -24.51 20.66
C GLY A 10 -2.88 -22.99 20.78
N GLU A 11 -1.82 -22.55 21.47
CA GLU A 11 -1.59 -21.15 21.81
C GLU A 11 -1.25 -20.27 20.61
N LYS A 12 -0.44 -20.74 19.65
CA LYS A 12 -0.03 -19.94 18.47
C LYS A 12 -1.23 -19.41 17.66
N ILE A 13 -2.24 -20.26 17.42
CA ILE A 13 -3.47 -19.90 16.70
C ILE A 13 -4.41 -19.08 17.60
N ALA A 14 -4.48 -19.38 18.89
CA ALA A 14 -5.26 -18.56 19.81
C ALA A 14 -4.73 -17.11 19.90
N PHE A 15 -3.41 -16.90 19.91
CA PHE A 15 -2.83 -15.56 19.86
C PHE A 15 -3.21 -14.79 18.59
N TYR A 16 -3.27 -15.46 17.44
CA TYR A 16 -3.74 -14.85 16.19
C TYR A 16 -5.17 -14.33 16.31
N PHE A 17 -6.11 -15.17 16.74
CA PHE A 17 -7.50 -14.75 16.91
C PHE A 17 -7.68 -13.72 18.03
N ALA A 18 -6.85 -13.75 19.08
CA ALA A 18 -6.85 -12.73 20.12
C ALA A 18 -6.38 -11.37 19.58
N TRP A 19 -5.30 -11.37 18.79
CA TRP A 19 -4.77 -10.17 18.14
C TRP A 19 -5.76 -9.57 17.15
N LEU A 20 -6.31 -10.41 16.27
CA LEU A 20 -7.29 -10.00 15.28
C LEU A 20 -8.57 -9.45 15.94
N GLY A 21 -9.00 -10.08 17.04
CA GLY A 21 -10.12 -9.60 17.85
C GLY A 21 -9.88 -8.21 18.45
N LEU A 22 -8.72 -8.00 19.09
CA LEU A 22 -8.35 -6.69 19.64
C LEU A 22 -8.22 -5.63 18.54
N TYR A 23 -7.60 -5.98 17.42
CA TYR A 23 -7.47 -5.08 16.27
C TYR A 23 -8.83 -4.64 15.74
N THR A 24 -9.78 -5.57 15.62
CA THR A 24 -11.16 -5.28 15.20
C THR A 24 -11.90 -4.39 16.20
N GLU A 25 -11.73 -4.64 17.51
CA GLU A 25 -12.31 -3.82 18.57
C GLU A 25 -11.80 -2.37 18.51
N PHE A 26 -10.49 -2.19 18.32
CA PHE A 26 -9.87 -0.87 18.22
C PHE A 26 -10.25 -0.14 16.93
N LEU A 27 -10.58 -0.84 15.84
CA LEU A 27 -11.07 -0.18 14.62
C LEU A 27 -12.46 0.45 14.77
N ILE A 28 -13.27 0.03 15.76
CA ILE A 28 -14.61 0.58 16.00
C ILE A 28 -14.57 2.09 16.27
N PRO A 29 -13.87 2.60 17.32
CA PRO A 29 -13.81 4.03 17.59
C PRO A 29 -13.21 4.82 16.42
N SER A 30 -12.18 4.29 15.75
CA SER A 30 -11.56 4.94 14.60
C SER A 30 -12.51 5.05 13.40
N SER A 31 -13.34 4.05 13.17
CA SER A 31 -14.38 4.07 12.13
C SER A 31 -15.45 5.11 12.45
N VAL A 32 -15.88 5.21 13.71
CA VAL A 32 -16.88 6.20 14.14
C VAL A 32 -16.34 7.63 13.94
N VAL A 33 -15.13 7.92 14.42
CA VAL A 33 -14.51 9.24 14.23
C VAL A 33 -14.27 9.53 12.75
N GLY A 34 -13.82 8.54 11.96
CA GLY A 34 -13.64 8.68 10.51
C GLY A 34 -14.94 9.03 9.77
N ILE A 35 -16.06 8.40 10.13
CA ILE A 35 -17.39 8.73 9.58
C ILE A 35 -17.80 10.15 9.96
N ILE A 36 -17.60 10.57 11.22
CA ILE A 36 -17.93 11.92 11.68
C ILE A 36 -17.15 12.98 10.87
N VAL A 37 -15.86 12.75 10.67
CA VAL A 37 -14.99 13.65 9.88
C VAL A 37 -15.44 13.70 8.42
N PHE A 38 -15.81 12.55 7.83
CA PHE A 38 -16.33 12.49 6.48
C PHE A 38 -17.68 13.22 6.34
N LEU A 39 -18.61 13.02 7.28
CA LEU A 39 -19.90 13.72 7.32
C LEU A 39 -19.72 15.23 7.49
N TYR A 40 -18.76 15.66 8.29
CA TYR A 40 -18.39 17.07 8.40
C TYR A 40 -17.93 17.64 7.05
N GLY A 41 -17.13 16.89 6.28
CA GLY A 41 -16.78 17.21 4.90
C GLY A 41 -17.99 17.32 3.98
N CYS A 42 -18.96 16.40 4.09
CA CYS A 42 -20.21 16.47 3.31
C CYS A 42 -21.05 17.71 3.63
N ILE A 43 -21.16 18.08 4.91
CA ILE A 43 -21.97 19.23 5.34
C ILE A 43 -21.32 20.55 4.90
N THR A 44 -19.99 20.64 4.93
CA THR A 44 -19.25 21.88 4.66
C THR A 44 -18.95 22.12 3.17
N ILE A 45 -19.23 21.15 2.29
CA ILE A 45 -18.92 21.21 0.85
C ILE A 45 -19.55 22.41 0.14
N GLU A 46 -20.77 22.79 0.51
CA GLU A 46 -21.47 23.94 -0.07
C GLU A 46 -21.08 25.27 0.57
N SER A 47 -20.33 25.26 1.68
CA SER A 47 -19.87 26.48 2.36
C SER A 47 -18.45 26.88 1.97
N ASP A 48 -17.66 25.95 1.43
CA ASP A 48 -16.25 26.16 1.08
C ASP A 48 -16.06 27.20 -0.04
N ILE A 49 -15.28 28.25 0.25
CA ILE A 49 -15.08 29.40 -0.65
C ILE A 49 -14.19 29.02 -1.85
N PRO A 50 -13.01 28.38 -1.69
CA PRO A 50 -12.21 27.92 -2.82
C PRO A 50 -12.98 27.02 -3.80
N SER A 51 -13.76 26.06 -3.30
CA SER A 51 -14.57 25.20 -4.17
C SER A 51 -15.63 26.00 -4.94
N LYS A 52 -16.26 27.01 -4.33
CA LYS A 52 -17.18 27.92 -5.02
C LYS A 52 -16.50 28.75 -6.10
N GLU A 53 -15.32 29.30 -5.83
CA GLU A 53 -14.55 30.08 -6.80
C GLU A 53 -14.14 29.25 -8.01
N MET A 54 -13.79 27.96 -7.80
CA MET A 54 -13.51 27.05 -8.92
C MET A 54 -14.75 26.71 -9.73
N CYS A 55 -15.94 26.72 -9.13
CA CYS A 55 -17.21 26.41 -9.79
C CYS A 55 -17.90 27.63 -10.41
N ASP A 56 -17.43 28.85 -10.12
CA ASP A 56 -18.01 30.08 -10.64
C ASP A 56 -17.79 30.18 -12.16
N GLN A 57 -18.88 30.38 -12.89
CA GLN A 57 -18.84 30.49 -14.36
C GLN A 57 -18.54 31.93 -14.81
N HIS A 58 -18.74 32.93 -13.95
CA HIS A 58 -18.55 34.34 -14.31
C HIS A 58 -17.05 34.70 -14.39
N ASN A 59 -16.23 34.08 -13.54
CA ASN A 59 -14.77 34.21 -13.56
C ASN A 59 -14.11 32.99 -14.22
N ALA A 60 -14.33 32.82 -15.53
CA ALA A 60 -13.78 31.70 -16.28
C ALA A 60 -12.25 31.81 -16.43
N PHE A 61 -11.51 31.15 -15.53
CA PHE A 61 -10.06 31.01 -15.68
C PHE A 61 -9.72 29.99 -16.78
N THR A 62 -9.04 30.46 -17.83
CA THR A 62 -8.51 29.63 -18.91
C THR A 62 -7.20 28.97 -18.50
N MET A 63 -7.17 27.64 -18.50
CA MET A 63 -6.00 26.85 -18.11
C MET A 63 -5.17 26.42 -19.32
N CYS A 64 -3.87 26.29 -19.12
CA CYS A 64 -2.96 25.78 -20.15
C CYS A 64 -3.25 24.30 -20.49
N PRO A 65 -2.94 23.84 -21.72
CA PRO A 65 -3.23 22.49 -22.15
C PRO A 65 -2.38 21.44 -21.42
N LEU A 66 -3.02 20.31 -21.11
CA LEU A 66 -2.45 19.20 -20.34
C LEU A 66 -1.61 18.25 -21.20
N CYS A 67 -1.77 18.26 -22.51
CA CYS A 67 -1.00 17.44 -23.44
C CYS A 67 -0.50 18.24 -24.65
N ASP A 68 0.46 17.67 -25.35
CA ASP A 68 1.09 18.31 -26.51
C ASP A 68 0.22 18.06 -27.76
N LYS A 69 -0.01 19.10 -28.57
CA LYS A 69 -0.75 19.11 -29.85
C LYS A 69 -2.26 18.86 -29.83
N PHE A 70 -2.73 17.84 -29.10
CA PHE A 70 -4.13 17.34 -29.23
C PHE A 70 -5.07 17.77 -28.09
N CYS A 71 -4.54 18.47 -27.08
CA CYS A 71 -5.34 19.03 -26.00
C CYS A 71 -5.54 20.52 -26.19
N ASP A 72 -6.80 20.95 -26.14
CA ASP A 72 -7.15 22.36 -26.12
C ASP A 72 -7.01 22.98 -24.73
N TYR A 73 -7.06 24.31 -24.70
CA TYR A 73 -7.30 25.06 -23.47
C TYR A 73 -8.62 24.60 -22.83
N TRP A 74 -8.67 24.62 -21.50
CA TRP A 74 -9.84 24.19 -20.76
C TRP A 74 -10.18 25.21 -19.68
N ASN A 75 -11.48 25.35 -19.41
CA ASN A 75 -11.98 26.23 -18.34
C ASN A 75 -11.91 25.52 -17.00
N LEU A 76 -11.43 26.21 -15.97
CA LEU A 76 -11.35 25.65 -14.61
C LEU A 76 -12.70 25.20 -14.06
N SER A 77 -13.79 25.88 -14.44
CA SER A 77 -15.16 25.55 -14.02
C SER A 77 -15.62 24.15 -14.45
N SER A 78 -15.06 23.59 -15.53
CA SER A 78 -15.33 22.21 -15.95
C SER A 78 -14.90 21.17 -14.91
N ALA A 79 -13.92 21.52 -14.06
CA ALA A 79 -13.37 20.64 -13.03
C ALA A 79 -14.07 20.77 -11.66
N CYS A 80 -15.17 21.53 -11.57
CA CYS A 80 -15.90 21.80 -10.34
C CYS A 80 -16.24 20.53 -9.52
N GLY A 81 -16.68 19.44 -10.17
CA GLY A 81 -16.99 18.19 -9.48
C GLY A 81 -15.78 17.58 -8.76
N THR A 82 -14.59 17.63 -9.40
CA THR A 82 -13.35 17.12 -8.79
C THR A 82 -12.84 18.01 -7.66
N ALA A 83 -13.06 19.32 -7.73
CA ALA A 83 -12.70 20.26 -6.67
C ALA A 83 -13.57 20.04 -5.42
N ARG A 84 -14.89 19.91 -5.61
CA ARG A 84 -15.84 19.59 -4.52
C ARG A 84 -15.53 18.24 -3.87
N ALA A 85 -15.23 17.23 -4.67
CA ALA A 85 -14.84 15.92 -4.16
C ALA A 85 -13.52 16.00 -3.38
N SER A 86 -12.55 16.82 -3.81
CA SER A 86 -11.29 17.01 -3.08
C SER A 86 -11.51 17.59 -1.68
N HIS A 87 -12.40 18.58 -1.53
CA HIS A 87 -12.73 19.16 -0.21
C HIS A 87 -13.34 18.14 0.77
N LEU A 88 -14.00 17.09 0.28
CA LEU A 88 -14.55 16.02 1.12
C LEU A 88 -13.47 15.28 1.92
N PHE A 89 -12.27 15.17 1.34
CA PHE A 89 -11.12 14.47 1.93
C PHE A 89 -10.05 15.43 2.44
N ASP A 90 -9.94 16.63 1.87
CA ASP A 90 -9.00 17.68 2.27
C ASP A 90 -9.71 18.78 3.08
N ASN A 91 -10.07 18.43 4.31
CA ASN A 91 -10.77 19.29 5.26
C ASN A 91 -9.89 19.49 6.52
N PRO A 92 -9.90 20.67 7.17
CA PRO A 92 -9.24 20.85 8.48
C PRO A 92 -9.49 19.72 9.51
N ALA A 93 -10.66 19.09 9.50
CA ALA A 93 -10.98 17.97 10.39
C ALA A 93 -10.14 16.70 10.11
N THR A 94 -9.64 16.49 8.89
CA THR A 94 -8.77 15.34 8.58
C THR A 94 -7.37 15.48 9.18
N VAL A 95 -6.90 16.71 9.42
CA VAL A 95 -5.67 16.97 10.19
C VAL A 95 -5.85 16.57 11.65
N PHE A 96 -6.99 16.88 12.26
CA PHE A 96 -7.31 16.38 13.60
C PHE A 96 -7.37 14.85 13.63
N PHE A 97 -7.98 14.26 12.59
CA PHE A 97 -8.09 12.81 12.47
C PHE A 97 -6.73 12.11 12.36
N SER A 98 -5.77 12.68 11.64
CA SER A 98 -4.43 12.10 11.52
C SER A 98 -3.68 12.06 12.86
N ILE A 99 -3.82 13.10 13.68
CA ILE A 99 -3.28 13.14 15.06
C ILE A 99 -3.96 12.08 15.93
N PHE A 100 -5.30 12.01 15.87
CA PHE A 100 -6.07 10.98 16.57
C PHE A 100 -5.60 9.56 16.18
N MET A 101 -5.36 9.31 14.90
CA MET A 101 -4.93 8.00 14.39
C MET A 101 -3.50 7.64 14.80
N ALA A 102 -2.59 8.61 14.90
CA ALA A 102 -1.26 8.39 15.46
C ALA A 102 -1.35 7.97 16.95
N LEU A 103 -2.14 8.68 17.75
CA LEU A 103 -2.39 8.32 19.16
C LEU A 103 -3.08 6.95 19.27
N TRP A 104 -4.08 6.69 18.42
CA TRP A 104 -4.77 5.40 18.36
C TRP A 104 -3.80 4.25 18.07
N ALA A 105 -2.86 4.40 17.13
CA ALA A 105 -1.89 3.36 16.80
C ALA A 105 -0.99 3.05 18.00
N THR A 106 -0.55 4.08 18.76
CA THR A 106 0.22 3.87 19.99
C THR A 106 -0.61 3.18 21.08
N MET A 107 -1.86 3.59 21.27
CA MET A 107 -2.76 3.01 22.26
C MET A 107 -3.08 1.54 21.94
N PHE A 108 -3.29 1.22 20.66
CA PHE A 108 -3.48 -0.16 20.18
C PHE A 108 -2.28 -1.04 20.51
N LEU A 109 -1.05 -0.59 20.21
CA LEU A 109 0.16 -1.37 20.49
C LEU A 109 0.39 -1.59 21.98
N GLU A 110 0.15 -0.58 22.82
CA GLU A 110 0.29 -0.70 24.27
C GLU A 110 -0.81 -1.60 24.87
N GLN A 111 -2.03 -1.50 24.38
CA GLN A 111 -3.12 -2.38 24.82
C GLN A 111 -2.88 -3.83 24.39
N TRP A 112 -2.30 -4.04 23.21
CA TRP A 112 -1.88 -5.38 22.77
C TRP A 112 -0.85 -5.98 23.72
N LYS A 113 0.19 -5.24 24.11
CA LYS A 113 1.18 -5.71 25.10
C LYS A 113 0.50 -6.13 26.41
N ARG A 114 -0.44 -5.31 26.90
CA ARG A 114 -1.20 -5.62 28.13
C ARG A 114 -2.04 -6.89 27.99
N LEU A 115 -2.76 -7.02 26.87
CA LEU A 115 -3.55 -8.21 26.58
C LEU A 115 -2.68 -9.46 26.48
N GLN A 116 -1.55 -9.37 25.77
CA GLN A 116 -0.59 -10.45 25.60
C GLN A 116 -0.05 -10.92 26.95
N MET A 117 0.36 -10.00 27.83
CA MET A 117 0.83 -10.36 29.18
C MET A 117 -0.25 -11.02 30.03
N ARG A 118 -1.49 -10.55 29.95
CA ARG A 118 -2.62 -11.16 30.64
C ARG A 118 -2.89 -12.58 30.14
N LEU A 119 -2.86 -12.80 28.82
CA LEU A 119 -3.02 -14.12 28.22
C LEU A 119 -1.86 -15.05 28.59
N ASN A 120 -0.63 -14.55 28.58
CA ASN A 120 0.56 -15.31 29.02
C ASN A 120 0.44 -15.80 30.47
N TYR A 121 -0.08 -14.96 31.36
CA TYR A 121 -0.36 -15.35 32.74
C TYR A 121 -1.45 -16.42 32.83
N PHE A 122 -2.63 -16.18 32.22
CA PHE A 122 -3.74 -17.16 32.27
C PHE A 122 -3.43 -18.47 31.56
N TRP A 123 -2.46 -18.47 30.65
CA TRP A 123 -2.08 -19.64 29.87
C TRP A 123 -0.85 -20.36 30.41
N ASP A 124 -0.30 -19.91 31.55
CA ASP A 124 0.90 -20.44 32.19
C ASP A 124 2.11 -20.50 31.24
N LEU A 125 2.27 -19.46 30.42
CA LEU A 125 3.34 -19.36 29.41
C LEU A 125 4.58 -18.59 29.88
N THR A 126 4.57 -18.07 31.10
CA THR A 126 5.67 -17.25 31.64
C THR A 126 6.94 -18.04 31.91
N GLY A 127 6.82 -19.35 32.15
CA GLY A 127 7.94 -20.26 32.41
C GLY A 127 8.42 -21.04 31.19
N LEU A 128 7.94 -20.72 29.98
CA LEU A 128 8.50 -21.27 28.75
C LEU A 128 9.90 -20.68 28.53
N GLU A 129 10.90 -21.34 29.11
CA GLU A 129 12.27 -21.20 28.66
C GLU A 129 12.33 -21.63 27.19
N GLU A 130 13.12 -20.90 26.39
CA GLU A 130 13.46 -21.34 25.03
C GLU A 130 14.37 -22.58 25.18
N GLU A 131 13.78 -23.72 25.54
CA GLU A 131 14.43 -25.03 25.44
C GLU A 131 15.05 -25.11 24.06
N GLU A 132 16.32 -25.55 23.99
CA GLU A 132 17.09 -25.58 22.75
C GLU A 132 16.29 -26.32 21.66
N GLU A 133 15.58 -25.56 20.82
CA GLU A 133 14.82 -26.11 19.71
C GLU A 133 15.75 -26.99 18.88
N HIS A 134 15.27 -28.18 18.53
CA HIS A 134 16.04 -29.08 17.69
C HIS A 134 16.48 -28.35 16.41
N PRO A 135 17.77 -28.46 16.02
CA PRO A 135 18.24 -27.83 14.81
C PRO A 135 17.50 -28.39 13.60
N ARG A 136 17.30 -27.57 12.58
CA ARG A 136 16.59 -27.99 11.37
C ARG A 136 17.37 -29.13 10.68
N PRO A 137 16.71 -30.16 10.12
CA PRO A 137 17.39 -31.24 9.40
C PRO A 137 18.27 -30.76 8.23
N GLU A 138 17.86 -29.71 7.53
CA GLU A 138 18.65 -29.07 6.46
C GLU A 138 19.96 -28.46 6.98
N TYR A 139 19.94 -27.96 8.22
CA TYR A 139 21.12 -27.44 8.87
C TYR A 139 22.08 -28.57 9.25
N GLU A 140 21.55 -29.65 9.82
CA GLU A 140 22.34 -30.83 10.21
C GLU A 140 22.97 -31.52 8.99
N THR A 141 22.24 -31.67 7.89
CA THR A 141 22.76 -32.28 6.65
C THR A 141 23.93 -31.48 6.07
N LYS A 142 23.83 -30.14 6.03
CA LYS A 142 24.95 -29.28 5.60
C LYS A 142 26.13 -29.30 6.58
N LEU A 143 25.86 -29.40 7.88
CA LEU A 143 26.89 -29.55 8.89
C LEU A 143 27.64 -30.88 8.70
N LEU A 144 26.92 -31.99 8.48
CA LEU A 144 27.49 -33.30 8.18
C LEU A 144 28.34 -33.26 6.91
N GLN A 145 27.87 -32.61 5.85
CA GLN A 145 28.66 -32.43 4.62
C GLN A 145 29.95 -31.66 4.85
N LYS A 146 29.92 -30.62 5.69
CA LYS A 146 31.14 -29.89 6.07
C LYS A 146 32.09 -30.78 6.86
N LYS A 147 31.60 -31.51 7.87
CA LYS A 147 32.39 -32.46 8.66
C LYS A 147 33.08 -33.50 7.77
N LEU A 148 32.36 -34.06 6.78
CA LEU A 148 32.92 -35.00 5.81
C LEU A 148 34.03 -34.37 4.95
N LYS A 149 33.86 -33.11 4.51
CA LYS A 149 34.91 -32.40 3.75
C LYS A 149 36.14 -32.11 4.60
N THR A 150 35.97 -31.64 5.83
CA THR A 150 37.09 -31.37 6.76
C THR A 150 37.84 -32.65 7.11
N LYS A 151 37.12 -33.76 7.36
CA LYS A 151 37.72 -35.08 7.65
C LYS A 151 38.52 -35.66 6.48
N ASN A 152 38.13 -35.35 5.25
CA ASN A 152 38.91 -35.75 4.06
C ASN A 152 40.17 -34.91 3.84
N ILE A 153 40.27 -33.72 4.45
CA ILE A 153 41.41 -32.79 4.34
C ILE A 153 42.38 -32.95 5.52
N ALA A 154 41.86 -33.21 6.72
CA ALA A 154 42.66 -33.49 7.91
C ALA A 154 42.87 -35.00 8.05
N THR A 155 44.05 -35.48 7.63
CA THR A 155 44.53 -36.82 7.98
C THR A 155 44.66 -36.90 9.50
N GLU A 156 44.00 -37.89 10.10
CA GLU A 156 44.17 -38.41 11.47
C GLU A 156 44.81 -37.45 12.49
N ASN A 157 43.98 -36.72 13.24
CA ASN A 157 44.08 -36.50 14.70
C ASN A 157 43.45 -35.16 15.09
N SER A 158 42.21 -35.24 15.58
CA SER A 158 41.66 -34.37 16.64
C SER A 158 40.26 -34.90 16.97
N ASP A 159 40.22 -35.81 17.96
CA ASP A 159 39.00 -36.09 18.71
C ASP A 159 38.74 -34.88 19.62
N GLU A 160 38.11 -33.86 19.08
CA GLU A 160 37.43 -32.85 19.89
C GLU A 160 36.00 -32.70 19.37
N ASP A 161 35.05 -33.19 20.18
CA ASP A 161 33.61 -32.94 20.09
C ASP A 161 33.30 -31.44 20.37
N GLU A 162 34.02 -30.52 19.73
CA GLU A 162 33.57 -29.14 19.67
C GLU A 162 32.31 -29.10 18.78
N LYS A 163 31.25 -28.45 19.29
CA LYS A 163 30.05 -28.10 18.53
C LYS A 163 30.44 -27.14 17.39
N GLU A 164 31.08 -27.65 16.33
CA GLU A 164 31.48 -26.86 15.16
C GLU A 164 30.24 -26.19 14.59
N LYS A 165 30.20 -24.86 14.67
CA LYS A 165 29.14 -24.04 14.04
C LYS A 165 29.59 -23.69 12.63
N LEU A 166 28.65 -23.52 11.70
CA LEU A 166 28.96 -22.94 10.38
C LEU A 166 29.63 -21.56 10.59
N THR A 167 30.82 -21.38 10.03
CA THR A 167 31.66 -20.19 10.25
C THR A 167 31.12 -19.00 9.46
N TRP A 168 31.36 -17.77 9.93
CA TRP A 168 30.92 -16.53 9.26
C TRP A 168 31.39 -16.40 7.81
N ASN A 169 32.60 -16.89 7.49
CA ASN A 169 33.13 -16.89 6.12
C ASN A 169 32.35 -17.78 5.14
N ASP A 170 31.76 -18.88 5.60
CA ASP A 170 30.94 -19.76 4.75
C ASP A 170 29.58 -19.13 4.43
N ARG A 171 29.09 -18.23 5.31
CA ARG A 171 27.79 -17.56 5.17
C ARG A 171 27.87 -16.20 4.50
N MET A 172 29.03 -15.54 4.52
CA MET A 172 29.28 -14.24 3.88
C MET A 172 28.84 -14.16 2.40
N PRO A 173 29.18 -15.11 1.51
CA PRO A 173 28.70 -15.06 0.13
C PRO A 173 27.18 -15.21 0.02
N GLY A 174 26.56 -15.99 0.92
CA GLY A 174 25.11 -16.11 1.01
C GLY A 174 24.43 -14.81 1.48
N TYR A 175 25.01 -14.10 2.44
CA TYR A 175 24.51 -12.80 2.90
C TYR A 175 24.69 -11.71 1.84
N ALA A 176 25.81 -11.68 1.14
CA ALA A 176 26.04 -10.73 0.04
C ALA A 176 25.10 -11.00 -1.14
N ALA A 177 24.90 -12.26 -1.53
CA ALA A 177 23.93 -12.64 -2.56
C ALA A 177 22.48 -12.31 -2.13
N ASN A 178 22.15 -12.51 -0.85
CA ASN A 178 20.84 -12.15 -0.31
C ASN A 178 20.59 -10.63 -0.37
N PHE A 179 21.55 -9.83 0.10
CA PHE A 179 21.43 -8.38 0.03
C PHE A 179 21.33 -7.89 -1.43
N GLY A 180 22.18 -8.41 -2.32
CA GLY A 180 22.14 -8.10 -3.75
C GLY A 180 20.81 -8.48 -4.41
N LEU A 181 20.24 -9.65 -4.08
CA LEU A 181 18.97 -10.09 -4.63
C LEU A 181 17.78 -9.29 -4.09
N ILE A 182 17.76 -8.96 -2.80
CA ILE A 182 16.72 -8.08 -2.23
C ILE A 182 16.77 -6.72 -2.90
N LEU A 183 17.96 -6.14 -3.06
CA LEU A 183 18.14 -4.86 -3.75
C LEU A 183 17.64 -4.95 -5.21
N PHE A 184 18.00 -6.02 -5.92
CA PHE A 184 17.51 -6.26 -7.28
C PHE A 184 15.98 -6.35 -7.33
N MET A 185 15.34 -7.06 -6.41
CA MET A 185 13.88 -7.18 -6.36
C MET A 185 13.20 -5.86 -6.01
N VAL A 186 13.81 -5.03 -5.16
CA VAL A 186 13.35 -3.66 -4.91
C VAL A 186 13.45 -2.83 -6.20
N MET A 187 14.56 -2.88 -6.93
CA MET A 187 14.68 -2.19 -8.22
C MET A 187 13.66 -2.71 -9.25
N LEU A 188 13.34 -4.00 -9.23
CA LEU A 188 12.29 -4.58 -10.06
C LEU A 188 10.92 -3.95 -9.75
N THR A 189 10.54 -3.78 -8.47
CA THR A 189 9.28 -3.10 -8.12
C THR A 189 9.23 -1.67 -8.67
N PHE A 190 10.30 -0.89 -8.52
CA PHE A 190 10.36 0.47 -9.05
C PHE A 190 10.26 0.50 -10.58
N SER A 191 10.88 -0.48 -11.25
CA SER A 191 10.75 -0.62 -12.70
C SER A 191 9.32 -0.98 -13.14
N ALA A 192 8.60 -1.82 -12.37
CA ALA A 192 7.21 -2.15 -12.64
C ALA A 192 6.30 -0.93 -12.46
N VAL A 193 6.48 -0.15 -11.39
CA VAL A 193 5.77 1.13 -11.18
C VAL A 193 6.05 2.09 -12.33
N PHE A 194 7.31 2.22 -12.73
CA PHE A 194 7.69 3.03 -13.89
C PHE A 194 7.05 2.54 -15.19
N GLY A 195 6.95 1.22 -15.39
CA GLY A 195 6.23 0.63 -16.51
C GLY A 195 4.75 0.99 -16.54
N VAL A 196 4.06 0.97 -15.40
CA VAL A 196 2.66 1.42 -15.28
C VAL A 196 2.52 2.91 -15.59
N ILE A 197 3.50 3.73 -15.19
CA ILE A 197 3.52 5.16 -15.51
C ILE A 197 3.65 5.36 -17.03
N VAL A 198 4.58 4.67 -17.68
CA VAL A 198 4.73 4.72 -19.14
C VAL A 198 3.46 4.23 -19.84
N TYR A 199 2.80 3.20 -19.32
CA TYR A 199 1.51 2.74 -19.82
C TYR A 199 0.44 3.84 -19.73
N ARG A 200 0.33 4.54 -18.59
CA ARG A 200 -0.61 5.67 -18.44
C ARG A 200 -0.34 6.77 -19.45
N ILE A 201 0.93 7.14 -19.63
CA ILE A 201 1.30 8.24 -20.53
C ILE A 201 1.00 7.87 -21.98
N THR A 202 1.38 6.66 -22.40
CA THR A 202 1.15 6.18 -23.77
C THR A 202 -0.33 5.97 -24.07
N THR A 203 -1.12 5.45 -23.11
CA THR A 203 -2.56 5.27 -23.29
C THR A 203 -3.33 6.59 -23.25
N ALA A 204 -2.95 7.53 -22.37
CA ALA A 204 -3.52 8.87 -22.38
C ALA A 204 -3.27 9.57 -23.72
N ALA A 205 -2.05 9.48 -24.24
CA ALA A 205 -1.73 9.96 -25.57
C ALA A 205 -2.59 9.25 -26.62
N SER A 206 -2.58 7.91 -26.69
CA SER A 206 -3.33 7.13 -27.69
C SER A 206 -4.83 7.42 -27.69
N LEU A 207 -5.46 7.57 -26.51
CA LEU A 207 -6.88 7.85 -26.41
C LEU A 207 -7.22 9.30 -26.78
N SER A 208 -6.29 10.24 -26.55
CA SER A 208 -6.43 11.61 -27.04
C SER A 208 -6.36 11.69 -28.58
N PHE A 209 -5.69 10.73 -29.25
CA PHE A 209 -5.71 10.57 -30.70
C PHE A 209 -6.97 9.89 -31.25
N SER A 210 -7.81 9.26 -30.40
CA SER A 210 -8.95 8.48 -30.89
C SER A 210 -10.03 9.36 -31.52
N THR A 211 -10.57 8.92 -32.67
CA THR A 211 -11.56 9.68 -33.47
C THR A 211 -12.97 9.72 -32.87
N ASN A 212 -13.25 8.95 -31.82
CA ASN A 212 -14.56 8.88 -31.18
C ASN A 212 -14.70 9.97 -30.09
N GLU A 213 -15.71 10.85 -30.21
CA GLU A 213 -15.92 11.95 -29.24
C GLU A 213 -16.27 11.47 -27.81
N THR A 214 -16.91 10.31 -27.68
CA THR A 214 -17.28 9.71 -26.39
C THR A 214 -16.07 9.16 -25.64
N THR A 215 -15.06 8.64 -26.34
CA THR A 215 -13.79 8.22 -25.72
C THR A 215 -12.93 9.43 -25.38
N ARG A 216 -12.97 10.51 -26.19
CA ARG A 216 -12.23 11.77 -25.96
C ARG A 216 -12.70 12.54 -24.72
N SER A 217 -14.00 12.56 -24.43
CA SER A 217 -14.54 13.24 -23.24
C SER A 217 -14.26 12.51 -21.93
N ASN A 218 -14.13 11.17 -21.96
CA ASN A 218 -13.93 10.35 -20.77
C ASN A 218 -12.50 9.78 -20.62
N VAL A 219 -11.52 10.29 -21.39
CA VAL A 219 -10.14 9.75 -21.41
C VAL A 219 -9.55 9.64 -20.01
N ARG A 220 -9.64 10.70 -19.21
CA ARG A 220 -9.00 10.74 -17.88
C ARG A 220 -9.56 9.67 -16.94
N VAL A 221 -10.88 9.49 -16.89
CA VAL A 221 -11.52 8.48 -16.02
C VAL A 221 -11.17 7.08 -16.49
N THR A 222 -11.24 6.82 -17.80
CA THR A 222 -10.92 5.51 -18.37
C THR A 222 -9.46 5.14 -18.13
N VAL A 223 -8.50 6.03 -18.43
CA VAL A 223 -7.06 5.78 -18.26
C VAL A 223 -6.69 5.59 -16.79
N THR A 224 -7.25 6.41 -15.88
CA THR A 224 -6.97 6.26 -14.45
C THR A 224 -7.52 4.94 -13.92
N ALA A 225 -8.76 4.58 -14.26
CA ALA A 225 -9.38 3.32 -13.83
C ALA A 225 -8.65 2.09 -14.38
N THR A 226 -8.38 2.02 -15.69
CA THR A 226 -7.67 0.88 -16.29
C THR A 226 -6.26 0.73 -15.75
N ALA A 227 -5.55 1.84 -15.55
CA ALA A 227 -4.21 1.79 -15.01
C ALA A 227 -4.16 1.35 -13.54
N VAL A 228 -5.12 1.75 -12.70
CA VAL A 228 -5.21 1.22 -11.32
C VAL A 228 -5.51 -0.28 -11.32
N ILE A 229 -6.39 -0.77 -12.20
CA ILE A 229 -6.71 -2.20 -12.32
C ILE A 229 -5.48 -2.99 -12.78
N ILE A 230 -4.77 -2.52 -13.81
CA ILE A 230 -3.53 -3.17 -14.29
C ILE A 230 -2.48 -3.19 -13.18
N ASN A 231 -2.31 -2.08 -12.47
CA ASN A 231 -1.40 -2.01 -11.34
C ASN A 231 -1.77 -3.02 -10.24
N LEU A 232 -3.06 -3.17 -9.92
CA LEU A 232 -3.53 -4.19 -8.97
C LEU A 232 -3.17 -5.61 -9.44
N VAL A 233 -3.39 -5.94 -10.72
CA VAL A 233 -3.03 -7.26 -11.28
C VAL A 233 -1.52 -7.50 -11.20
N VAL A 234 -0.70 -6.50 -11.51
CA VAL A 234 0.77 -6.59 -11.40
C VAL A 234 1.19 -6.82 -9.95
N ILE A 235 0.60 -6.10 -8.99
CA ILE A 235 0.87 -6.30 -7.56
C ILE A 235 0.58 -7.74 -7.15
N LEU A 236 -0.59 -8.29 -7.55
CA LEU A 236 -0.97 -9.65 -7.20
C LEU A 236 0.00 -10.71 -7.77
N ILE A 237 0.46 -10.53 -9.01
CA ILE A 237 1.43 -11.45 -9.63
C ILE A 237 2.80 -11.37 -8.93
N LEU A 238 3.28 -10.15 -8.66
CA LEU A 238 4.56 -9.93 -7.99
C LEU A 238 4.55 -10.42 -6.54
N ASP A 239 3.43 -10.29 -5.82
CA ASP A 239 3.29 -10.76 -4.43
C ASP A 239 3.52 -12.28 -4.30
N GLU A 240 3.09 -13.08 -5.29
CA GLU A 240 3.34 -14.53 -5.34
C GLU A 240 4.81 -14.84 -5.65
N ILE A 241 5.39 -14.15 -6.64
CA ILE A 241 6.80 -14.31 -7.00
C ILE A 241 7.69 -13.98 -5.80
N TYR A 242 7.41 -12.89 -5.07
CA TYR A 242 8.17 -12.51 -3.89
C TYR A 242 8.03 -13.50 -2.74
N GLY A 243 6.88 -14.16 -2.58
CA GLY A 243 6.72 -15.25 -1.61
C GLY A 243 7.66 -16.42 -1.89
N VAL A 244 7.72 -16.87 -3.14
CA VAL A 244 8.59 -17.98 -3.57
C VAL A 244 10.07 -17.60 -3.44
N VAL A 245 10.44 -16.40 -3.91
CA VAL A 245 11.82 -15.90 -3.82
C VAL A 245 12.26 -15.75 -2.38
N ALA A 246 11.42 -15.21 -1.49
CA ALA A 246 11.77 -15.04 -0.08
C ALA A 246 12.07 -16.39 0.58
N LYS A 247 11.25 -17.42 0.30
CA LYS A 247 11.47 -18.78 0.80
C LYS A 247 12.79 -19.36 0.29
N TRP A 248 13.02 -19.31 -1.01
CA TRP A 248 14.25 -19.79 -1.63
C TRP A 248 15.49 -19.09 -1.03
N LEU A 249 15.40 -17.78 -0.82
CA LEU A 249 16.47 -16.96 -0.27
C LEU A 249 16.78 -17.30 1.20
N THR A 250 15.78 -17.69 1.97
CA THR A 250 15.98 -18.17 3.34
C THR A 250 16.54 -19.58 3.42
N GLU A 251 16.19 -20.46 2.47
CA GLU A 251 16.76 -21.81 2.37
C GLU A 251 18.28 -21.74 2.07
N ILE A 252 18.71 -20.76 1.26
CA ILE A 252 20.13 -20.52 0.98
C ILE A 252 20.91 -20.10 2.23
N GLU A 253 20.30 -19.35 3.14
CA GLU A 253 20.99 -18.89 4.36
C GLU A 253 21.22 -19.97 5.41
N VAL A 254 20.47 -21.08 5.34
CA VAL A 254 20.58 -22.22 6.25
C VAL A 254 20.58 -21.78 7.73
N PRO A 255 19.48 -21.18 8.22
CA PRO A 255 19.37 -20.86 9.63
C PRO A 255 19.36 -22.12 10.50
N LYS A 256 19.83 -21.98 11.74
CA LYS A 256 20.03 -23.09 12.68
C LYS A 256 18.71 -23.65 13.23
N THR A 257 17.78 -22.78 13.63
CA THR A 257 16.50 -23.15 14.28
C THR A 257 15.31 -22.74 13.42
N GLU A 258 14.16 -23.39 13.62
CA GLU A 258 12.91 -23.07 12.90
C GLU A 258 12.44 -21.64 13.22
N LYS A 259 12.54 -21.21 14.49
CA LYS A 259 12.24 -19.83 14.87
C LYS A 259 13.07 -18.80 14.09
N THR A 260 14.38 -19.04 13.95
CA THR A 260 15.27 -18.14 13.18
C THR A 260 14.91 -18.15 11.69
N PHE A 261 14.49 -19.30 11.16
CA PHE A 261 14.01 -19.42 9.78
C PHE A 261 12.73 -18.61 9.56
N GLU A 262 11.72 -18.81 10.42
CA GLU A 262 10.44 -18.08 10.37
C GLU A 262 10.68 -16.55 10.47
N GLU A 263 11.46 -16.09 11.44
CA GLU A 263 11.72 -14.65 11.62
C GLU A 263 12.39 -13.99 10.41
N ARG A 264 13.41 -14.64 9.83
CA ARG A 264 14.10 -14.12 8.65
C ARG A 264 13.23 -14.17 7.40
N LEU A 265 12.43 -15.21 7.25
CA LEU A 265 11.46 -15.33 6.16
C LEU A 265 10.41 -14.24 6.24
N ILE A 266 9.83 -14.02 7.42
CA ILE A 266 8.84 -12.98 7.66
C ILE A 266 9.42 -11.60 7.31
N LEU A 267 10.62 -11.27 7.81
CA LEU A 267 11.23 -9.96 7.56
C LEU A 267 11.46 -9.71 6.07
N LYS A 268 12.03 -10.68 5.33
CA LYS A 268 12.30 -10.53 3.90
C LYS A 268 11.03 -10.47 3.06
N ALA A 269 10.08 -11.38 3.32
CA ALA A 269 8.81 -11.39 2.62
C ALA A 269 8.04 -10.09 2.88
N PHE A 270 8.01 -9.63 4.13
CA PHE A 270 7.38 -8.36 4.49
C PHE A 270 8.01 -7.18 3.77
N LEU A 271 9.35 -7.04 3.74
CA LEU A 271 10.01 -5.93 3.04
C LEU A 271 9.68 -5.89 1.55
N LEU A 272 9.73 -7.04 0.86
CA LEU A 272 9.42 -7.12 -0.56
C LEU A 272 7.95 -6.78 -0.84
N LYS A 273 7.02 -7.35 -0.06
CA LYS A 273 5.59 -7.07 -0.22
C LYS A 273 5.22 -5.64 0.18
N PHE A 274 5.89 -5.07 1.19
CA PHE A 274 5.72 -3.67 1.58
C PHE A 274 6.11 -2.75 0.42
N VAL A 275 7.31 -2.90 -0.13
CA VAL A 275 7.74 -2.07 -1.26
C VAL A 275 6.79 -2.25 -2.46
N ASN A 276 6.45 -3.49 -2.82
CA ASN A 276 5.54 -3.75 -3.94
C ASN A 276 4.17 -3.09 -3.76
N SER A 277 3.56 -3.26 -2.59
CA SER A 277 2.20 -2.80 -2.35
C SER A 277 2.10 -1.29 -2.15
N TYR A 278 3.13 -0.65 -1.57
CA TYR A 278 3.10 0.77 -1.25
C TYR A 278 3.79 1.66 -2.28
N ALA A 279 4.75 1.18 -3.09
CA ALA A 279 5.48 2.02 -4.04
C ALA A 279 4.57 2.80 -5.02
N PRO A 280 3.50 2.21 -5.61
CA PRO A 280 2.57 2.96 -6.44
C PRO A 280 1.86 4.10 -5.68
N ILE A 281 1.58 3.91 -4.38
CA ILE A 281 0.89 4.88 -3.53
C ILE A 281 1.85 6.02 -3.16
N PHE A 282 3.09 5.67 -2.77
CA PHE A 282 4.16 6.64 -2.53
C PHE A 282 4.43 7.51 -3.75
N TYR A 283 4.42 6.94 -4.96
CA TYR A 283 4.60 7.69 -6.20
C TYR A 283 3.49 8.74 -6.38
N VAL A 284 2.22 8.33 -6.30
CA VAL A 284 1.08 9.24 -6.48
C VAL A 284 1.02 10.31 -5.39
N ALA A 285 1.38 9.97 -4.16
CA ALA A 285 1.44 10.93 -3.07
C ALA A 285 2.55 11.97 -3.30
N PHE A 286 3.82 11.55 -3.44
CA PHE A 286 4.94 12.47 -3.28
C PHE A 286 5.61 12.92 -4.59
N PHE A 287 5.54 12.11 -5.65
CA PHE A 287 6.33 12.35 -6.87
C PHE A 287 5.46 12.84 -8.04
N LYS A 288 4.20 12.42 -8.11
CA LYS A 288 3.29 12.80 -9.20
C LYS A 288 3.02 14.31 -9.23
N GLY A 289 3.08 14.91 -10.42
CA GLY A 289 2.81 16.34 -10.62
C GLY A 289 3.87 17.31 -10.10
N ARG A 290 4.93 16.84 -9.40
CA ARG A 290 5.92 17.73 -8.78
C ARG A 290 7.09 18.10 -9.69
N PHE A 291 7.47 17.20 -10.59
CA PHE A 291 8.64 17.33 -11.48
C PHE A 291 8.27 17.63 -12.93
N VAL A 292 7.11 18.24 -13.17
CA VAL A 292 6.60 18.46 -14.54
C VAL A 292 7.29 19.63 -15.24
N GLY A 293 7.79 20.61 -14.48
CA GLY A 293 8.41 21.83 -15.01
C GLY A 293 7.39 22.95 -15.16
N ARG A 294 7.49 23.71 -16.26
CA ARG A 294 6.58 24.83 -16.57
C ARG A 294 6.14 24.78 -18.04
N PRO A 295 5.00 25.40 -18.40
CA PRO A 295 4.69 25.64 -19.80
C PRO A 295 5.86 26.30 -20.53
N GLY A 296 6.22 25.75 -21.71
CA GLY A 296 7.39 26.14 -22.50
C GLY A 296 8.68 25.34 -22.23
N HIS A 297 8.84 24.75 -21.03
CA HIS A 297 9.96 23.87 -20.69
C HIS A 297 9.51 22.73 -19.77
N TYR A 298 8.79 21.77 -20.34
CA TYR A 298 8.39 20.55 -19.66
C TYR A 298 9.53 19.55 -19.57
N VAL A 299 9.49 18.70 -18.55
CA VAL A 299 10.39 17.54 -18.44
C VAL A 299 9.81 16.40 -19.26
N TYR A 300 10.56 15.94 -20.25
CA TYR A 300 10.19 14.82 -21.13
C TYR A 300 10.89 13.55 -20.66
N VAL A 301 10.15 12.45 -20.61
CA VAL A 301 10.67 11.10 -20.40
C VAL A 301 10.99 10.50 -21.76
N PHE A 302 12.19 9.93 -21.91
CA PHE A 302 12.69 9.37 -23.17
C PHE A 302 12.57 10.34 -24.36
N ASP A 303 12.74 11.64 -24.13
CA ASP A 303 12.68 12.74 -25.11
C ASP A 303 11.37 12.89 -25.92
N GLY A 304 10.38 12.01 -25.74
CA GLY A 304 9.14 11.99 -26.53
C GLY A 304 7.85 12.20 -25.75
N TYR A 305 7.84 11.94 -24.43
CA TYR A 305 6.60 11.92 -23.65
C TYR A 305 6.65 12.86 -22.44
N ARG A 306 5.68 13.77 -22.32
CA ARG A 306 5.56 14.72 -21.20
C ARG A 306 5.21 13.99 -19.89
N MET A 307 5.84 14.39 -18.78
CA MET A 307 5.53 13.88 -17.44
C MET A 307 4.09 14.18 -17.01
N GLU A 308 3.50 13.25 -16.26
CA GLU A 308 2.09 13.33 -15.85
C GLU A 308 1.81 14.44 -14.82
N GLU A 309 0.74 15.20 -15.03
CA GLU A 309 0.22 16.23 -14.12
C GLU A 309 -0.91 15.68 -13.23
N CYS A 310 -1.09 16.29 -12.05
CA CYS A 310 -2.24 15.99 -11.20
C CYS A 310 -3.55 16.46 -11.86
N ALA A 311 -4.67 15.82 -11.48
CA ALA A 311 -5.99 16.39 -11.72
C ALA A 311 -6.13 17.79 -11.09
N PRO A 312 -7.02 18.65 -11.62
CA PRO A 312 -7.27 20.00 -11.10
C PRO A 312 -7.74 20.05 -9.64
N GLY A 313 -8.45 19.02 -9.17
CA GLY A 313 -8.78 18.83 -7.76
C GLY A 313 -7.62 18.33 -6.89
N GLY A 314 -6.41 18.20 -7.43
CA GLY A 314 -5.23 17.66 -6.75
C GLY A 314 -5.03 16.16 -6.96
N CYS A 315 -3.86 15.66 -6.55
CA CYS A 315 -3.51 14.23 -6.61
C CYS A 315 -4.12 13.41 -5.44
N LEU A 316 -4.65 14.07 -4.41
CA LEU A 316 -5.20 13.42 -3.22
C LEU A 316 -6.41 12.53 -3.57
N MET A 317 -7.29 12.99 -4.47
CA MET A 317 -8.42 12.18 -4.95
C MET A 317 -7.98 10.90 -5.68
N GLU A 318 -6.95 10.99 -6.51
CA GLU A 318 -6.40 9.83 -7.20
C GLU A 318 -5.78 8.83 -6.22
N LEU A 319 -5.10 9.34 -5.19
CA LEU A 319 -4.58 8.54 -4.09
C LEU A 319 -5.70 7.81 -3.34
N CYS A 320 -6.80 8.50 -3.01
CA CYS A 320 -7.96 7.90 -2.34
C CYS A 320 -8.58 6.79 -3.17
N ILE A 321 -8.78 7.02 -4.47
CA ILE A 321 -9.35 6.03 -5.39
C ILE A 321 -8.43 4.81 -5.49
N GLN A 322 -7.12 5.04 -5.64
CA GLN A 322 -6.12 3.98 -5.73
C GLN A 322 -6.07 3.16 -4.43
N LEU A 323 -6.04 3.80 -3.27
CA LEU A 323 -6.05 3.13 -1.98
C LEU A 323 -7.35 2.35 -1.75
N SER A 324 -8.49 2.92 -2.13
CA SER A 324 -9.79 2.24 -2.04
C SER A 324 -9.83 1.01 -2.93
N ILE A 325 -9.38 1.09 -4.17
CA ILE A 325 -9.36 -0.05 -5.10
C ILE A 325 -8.35 -1.10 -4.65
N ILE A 326 -7.17 -0.72 -4.14
CA ILE A 326 -6.18 -1.69 -3.65
C ILE A 326 -6.71 -2.38 -2.39
N MET A 327 -7.23 -1.65 -1.42
CA MET A 327 -7.71 -2.21 -0.16
C MET A 327 -8.99 -3.06 -0.35
N LEU A 328 -9.98 -2.56 -1.09
CA LEU A 328 -11.20 -3.32 -1.39
C LEU A 328 -10.95 -4.43 -2.40
N GLY A 329 -10.16 -4.15 -3.44
CA GLY A 329 -9.89 -5.10 -4.51
C GLY A 329 -9.02 -6.26 -4.05
N LYS A 330 -7.94 -6.00 -3.31
CA LYS A 330 -7.11 -7.07 -2.74
C LYS A 330 -7.93 -7.94 -1.80
N GLN A 331 -8.72 -7.36 -0.91
CA GLN A 331 -9.57 -8.12 0.01
C GLN A 331 -10.69 -8.90 -0.69
N LEU A 332 -11.45 -8.26 -1.60
CA LEU A 332 -12.56 -8.91 -2.29
C LEU A 332 -12.06 -10.04 -3.19
N ILE A 333 -10.94 -9.84 -3.90
CA ILE A 333 -10.36 -10.83 -4.79
C ILE A 333 -9.73 -11.96 -3.98
N GLN A 334 -8.91 -11.68 -2.95
CA GLN A 334 -8.32 -12.74 -2.13
C GLN A 334 -9.39 -13.53 -1.34
N ASN A 335 -10.29 -12.86 -0.62
CA ASN A 335 -11.26 -13.55 0.24
C ASN A 335 -12.26 -14.39 -0.56
N ASN A 336 -12.83 -13.84 -1.64
CA ASN A 336 -13.84 -14.59 -2.41
C ASN A 336 -13.24 -15.55 -3.44
N LEU A 337 -12.16 -15.16 -4.12
CA LEU A 337 -11.63 -15.95 -5.25
C LEU A 337 -10.56 -16.94 -4.80
N PHE A 338 -9.61 -16.52 -3.98
CA PHE A 338 -8.49 -17.37 -3.60
C PHE A 338 -8.79 -18.21 -2.37
N GLU A 339 -9.37 -17.63 -1.33
CA GLU A 339 -9.61 -18.33 -0.07
C GLU A 339 -10.82 -19.29 -0.15
N ILE A 340 -11.96 -18.84 -0.68
CA ILE A 340 -13.13 -19.71 -0.87
C ILE A 340 -13.02 -20.53 -2.17
N GLY A 341 -12.44 -19.94 -3.22
CA GLY A 341 -12.44 -20.52 -4.57
C GLY A 341 -11.38 -21.59 -4.77
N ILE A 342 -10.11 -21.38 -4.38
CA ILE A 342 -9.03 -22.37 -4.62
C ILE A 342 -9.32 -23.71 -3.94
N PRO A 343 -9.69 -23.80 -2.64
CA PRO A 343 -9.85 -25.08 -1.96
C PRO A 343 -11.01 -25.88 -2.57
N LYS A 344 -12.12 -25.20 -2.91
CA LYS A 344 -13.26 -25.84 -3.59
C LYS A 344 -12.92 -26.29 -5.00
N LEU A 345 -12.17 -25.49 -5.75
CA LEU A 345 -11.75 -25.84 -7.11
C LEU A 345 -10.79 -27.03 -7.10
N LYS A 346 -9.79 -27.04 -6.20
CA LYS A 346 -8.88 -28.17 -6.01
C LYS A 346 -9.63 -29.42 -5.56
N LYS A 347 -10.60 -29.30 -4.65
CA LYS A 347 -11.46 -30.42 -4.22
C LYS A 347 -12.31 -30.95 -5.38
N LEU A 348 -12.85 -30.07 -6.22
CA LEU A 348 -13.58 -30.44 -7.42
C LEU A 348 -12.66 -31.16 -8.43
N PHE A 349 -11.47 -30.63 -8.69
CA PHE A 349 -10.48 -31.25 -9.58
C PHE A 349 -10.00 -32.61 -9.06
N ARG A 350 -9.77 -32.76 -7.75
CA ARG A 350 -9.45 -34.05 -7.12
C ARG A 350 -10.61 -35.03 -7.29
N LYS A 351 -11.84 -34.65 -6.96
CA LYS A 351 -13.03 -35.49 -7.22
C LYS A 351 -13.19 -35.89 -8.68
N LEU A 352 -12.90 -35.00 -9.63
CA LEU A 352 -12.95 -35.30 -11.07
C LEU A 352 -11.84 -36.26 -11.50
N LYS A 353 -10.64 -36.14 -10.93
CA LYS A 353 -9.51 -37.03 -11.17
C LYS A 353 -9.73 -38.41 -10.54
N ASP A 354 -10.26 -38.44 -9.33
CA ASP A 354 -10.57 -39.66 -8.58
C ASP A 354 -11.76 -40.38 -9.23
N GLY A 355 -12.81 -39.66 -9.65
CA GLY A 355 -13.93 -40.22 -10.41
C GLY A 355 -13.54 -40.80 -11.78
N ARG A 356 -12.51 -40.24 -12.44
CA ARG A 356 -11.90 -40.85 -13.65
C ARG A 356 -11.09 -42.11 -13.33
N THR A 357 -10.57 -42.23 -12.12
CA THR A 357 -9.73 -43.36 -11.68
C THR A 357 -10.58 -44.50 -11.11
N GLU A 358 -11.68 -44.18 -10.43
CA GLU A 358 -12.67 -45.13 -9.92
C GLU A 358 -13.53 -45.75 -11.03
N ALA A 359 -13.84 -45.01 -12.10
CA ALA A 359 -14.51 -45.58 -13.29
C ALA A 359 -13.67 -46.69 -13.98
N LYS A 360 -12.36 -46.79 -13.69
CA LYS A 360 -11.48 -47.88 -14.14
C LYS A 360 -11.34 -49.04 -13.16
N LYS A 361 -11.84 -48.92 -11.93
CA LYS A 361 -11.78 -49.95 -10.87
C LYS A 361 -13.19 -50.31 -10.40
N MET A 362 -14.02 -50.79 -11.31
CA MET A 362 -15.27 -51.42 -10.93
C MET A 362 -14.95 -52.88 -10.54
N ASP A 363 -14.49 -53.08 -9.32
CA ASP A 363 -14.52 -54.39 -8.68
C ASP A 363 -14.69 -54.28 -7.15
N ASN A 364 -15.92 -54.59 -6.73
CA ASN A 364 -16.23 -55.46 -5.61
C ASN A 364 -15.66 -55.16 -4.20
N ASN A 365 -15.80 -53.94 -3.70
CA ASN A 365 -15.83 -53.73 -2.25
C ASN A 365 -16.97 -52.79 -1.86
N GLN A 366 -17.86 -53.31 -1.00
CA GLN A 366 -18.92 -52.58 -0.32
C GLN A 366 -18.39 -51.26 0.21
N SER A 367 -19.15 -50.19 -0.03
CA SER A 367 -18.92 -48.83 0.45
C SER A 367 -18.85 -48.81 1.98
N LYS A 368 -17.66 -49.09 2.54
CA LYS A 368 -17.35 -48.74 3.92
C LYS A 368 -17.40 -47.22 4.01
N ASN A 369 -18.12 -46.69 4.99
CA ASN A 369 -18.00 -45.27 5.34
C ASN A 369 -16.51 -44.96 5.50
N PRO A 370 -16.00 -43.89 4.85
CA PRO A 370 -14.60 -43.54 4.90
C PRO A 370 -14.17 -43.34 6.36
N GLN A 371 -13.00 -43.84 6.73
CA GLN A 371 -12.50 -43.65 8.08
C GLN A 371 -12.10 -42.18 8.28
N GLN A 372 -12.06 -41.71 9.54
CA GLN A 372 -11.83 -40.29 9.81
C GLN A 372 -10.48 -39.79 9.28
N TRP A 373 -9.43 -40.62 9.31
CA TRP A 373 -8.12 -40.25 8.76
C TRP A 373 -8.12 -40.16 7.22
N ASP A 374 -8.97 -40.89 6.51
CA ASP A 374 -9.15 -40.73 5.06
C ASP A 374 -9.77 -39.36 4.73
N LEU A 375 -10.75 -38.96 5.53
CA LEU A 375 -11.40 -37.65 5.42
C LEU A 375 -10.39 -36.53 5.71
N ASP A 376 -9.60 -36.66 6.78
CA ASP A 376 -8.59 -35.67 7.15
C ASP A 376 -7.46 -35.60 6.12
N TYR A 377 -7.03 -36.73 5.55
CA TYR A 377 -6.03 -36.76 4.48
C TYR A 377 -6.54 -36.09 3.20
N THR A 378 -7.85 -35.98 2.98
CA THR A 378 -8.37 -35.27 1.81
C THR A 378 -8.20 -33.74 1.92
N LEU A 379 -8.13 -33.20 3.15
CA LEU A 379 -8.00 -31.77 3.43
C LEU A 379 -6.60 -31.22 3.08
N GLU A 380 -6.47 -29.91 2.97
CA GLU A 380 -5.19 -29.25 2.67
C GLU A 380 -4.29 -29.18 3.91
N PRO A 381 -2.96 -29.38 3.77
CA PRO A 381 -2.04 -29.22 4.89
C PRO A 381 -1.95 -27.76 5.33
N PHE A 382 -1.77 -27.54 6.62
CA PHE A 382 -1.55 -26.21 7.19
C PHE A 382 -0.15 -25.69 6.84
N THR A 383 -0.07 -24.48 6.27
CA THR A 383 1.18 -23.86 5.77
C THR A 383 1.76 -22.78 6.70
N GLY A 384 1.29 -22.71 7.95
CA GLY A 384 1.68 -21.66 8.90
C GLY A 384 0.68 -20.50 8.93
N LEU A 385 0.90 -19.55 9.86
CA LEU A 385 0.09 -18.33 10.04
C LEU A 385 0.68 -17.09 9.36
N THR A 386 1.83 -17.24 8.69
CA THR A 386 2.58 -16.09 8.17
C THR A 386 1.85 -15.35 7.06
N PRO A 387 1.15 -16.01 6.10
CA PRO A 387 0.31 -15.30 5.13
C PRO A 387 -0.82 -14.51 5.77
N GLU A 388 -1.49 -15.07 6.77
CA GLU A 388 -2.62 -14.46 7.49
C GLU A 388 -2.19 -13.20 8.23
N TYR A 389 -1.11 -13.25 9.01
CA TYR A 389 -0.56 -12.06 9.66
C TYR A 389 -0.09 -11.01 8.65
N MET A 390 0.54 -11.44 7.55
CA MET A 390 1.08 -10.52 6.55
C MET A 390 -0.03 -9.69 5.89
N GLU A 391 -1.18 -10.29 5.61
CA GLU A 391 -2.34 -9.59 5.08
C GLU A 391 -2.84 -8.52 6.05
N MET A 392 -3.05 -8.90 7.31
CA MET A 392 -3.57 -7.99 8.34
C MET A 392 -2.60 -6.84 8.66
N ILE A 393 -1.28 -7.09 8.60
CA ILE A 393 -0.27 -6.07 8.87
C ILE A 393 -0.12 -5.11 7.69
N ILE A 394 -0.25 -5.59 6.45
CA ILE A 394 -0.33 -4.72 5.28
C ILE A 394 -1.59 -3.84 5.39
N GLN A 395 -2.72 -4.39 5.79
CA GLN A 395 -3.94 -3.61 6.02
C GLN A 395 -3.77 -2.56 7.12
N PHE A 396 -3.13 -2.91 8.25
CA PHE A 396 -2.78 -1.95 9.31
C PHE A 396 -1.94 -0.78 8.79
N GLY A 397 -0.99 -1.06 7.88
CA GLY A 397 -0.23 0.00 7.23
C GLY A 397 -1.08 0.89 6.31
N PHE A 398 -2.04 0.36 5.55
CA PHE A 398 -2.97 1.22 4.79
C PHE A 398 -3.79 2.14 5.69
N VAL A 399 -4.24 1.61 6.84
CA VAL A 399 -5.06 2.36 7.82
C VAL A 399 -4.25 3.43 8.54
N THR A 400 -2.95 3.25 8.75
CA THR A 400 -2.12 4.18 9.54
C THR A 400 -1.28 5.13 8.69
N LEU A 401 -0.67 4.67 7.60
CA LEU A 401 0.30 5.44 6.81
C LEU A 401 -0.37 6.53 5.93
N PHE A 402 -1.58 6.29 5.44
CA PHE A 402 -2.25 7.17 4.46
C PHE A 402 -3.59 7.74 4.97
N VAL A 403 -3.78 7.75 6.29
CA VAL A 403 -5.06 8.11 6.90
C VAL A 403 -5.42 9.58 6.73
N ALA A 404 -4.41 10.46 6.63
CA ALA A 404 -4.60 11.87 6.33
C ALA A 404 -5.27 12.10 4.96
N SER A 405 -5.15 11.15 4.03
CA SER A 405 -5.79 11.24 2.72
C SER A 405 -7.17 10.59 2.67
N PHE A 406 -7.41 9.54 3.45
CA PHE A 406 -8.64 8.75 3.36
C PHE A 406 -9.20 8.40 4.75
N PRO A 407 -10.10 9.23 5.31
CA PRO A 407 -10.61 9.05 6.67
C PRO A 407 -11.55 7.83 6.82
N LEU A 408 -12.10 7.31 5.72
CA LEU A 408 -12.95 6.11 5.72
C LEU A 408 -12.14 4.79 5.69
N ALA A 409 -10.80 4.84 5.68
CA ALA A 409 -9.96 3.64 5.69
C ALA A 409 -10.28 2.68 6.85
N PRO A 410 -10.43 3.15 8.11
CA PRO A 410 -10.74 2.26 9.23
C PRO A 410 -12.09 1.56 9.09
N LEU A 411 -13.08 2.21 8.46
CA LEU A 411 -14.40 1.62 8.25
C LEU A 411 -14.33 0.41 7.31
N PHE A 412 -13.65 0.56 6.18
CA PHE A 412 -13.45 -0.55 5.26
C PHE A 412 -12.59 -1.66 5.87
N ALA A 413 -11.56 -1.29 6.64
CA ALA A 413 -10.77 -2.26 7.38
C ALA A 413 -11.61 -3.03 8.42
N LEU A 414 -12.52 -2.36 9.12
CA LEU A 414 -13.42 -2.98 10.09
C LEU A 414 -14.39 -3.97 9.42
N LEU A 415 -15.00 -3.58 8.30
CA LEU A 415 -15.89 -4.46 7.55
C LEU A 415 -15.15 -5.71 7.05
N ASN A 416 -13.93 -5.52 6.53
CA ASN A 416 -13.08 -6.62 6.10
C ASN A 416 -12.74 -7.55 7.27
N ASN A 417 -12.27 -7.01 8.40
CA ASN A 417 -11.91 -7.82 9.57
C ASN A 417 -13.09 -8.63 10.14
N ILE A 418 -14.32 -8.07 10.14
CA ILE A 418 -15.50 -8.80 10.60
C ILE A 418 -15.77 -10.03 9.74
N ILE A 419 -15.60 -9.91 8.42
CA ILE A 419 -15.73 -11.02 7.47
C ILE A 419 -14.56 -11.99 7.66
N GLU A 420 -13.34 -11.46 7.76
CA GLU A 420 -12.10 -12.22 7.88
C GLU A 420 -12.09 -13.15 9.08
N VAL A 421 -12.40 -12.63 10.28
CA VAL A 421 -12.44 -13.42 11.52
C VAL A 421 -13.32 -14.66 11.35
N ARG A 422 -14.40 -14.55 10.56
CA ARG A 422 -15.34 -15.65 10.31
C ARG A 422 -14.84 -16.59 9.21
N LEU A 423 -14.25 -16.06 8.14
CA LEU A 423 -13.68 -16.84 7.05
C LEU A 423 -12.49 -17.66 7.55
N ASP A 424 -11.57 -17.04 8.29
CA ASP A 424 -10.45 -17.72 8.94
C ASP A 424 -10.93 -18.84 9.86
N ALA A 425 -11.89 -18.53 10.76
CA ALA A 425 -12.42 -19.53 11.67
C ALA A 425 -13.04 -20.72 10.90
N LYS A 426 -13.71 -20.47 9.77
CA LYS A 426 -14.27 -21.52 8.92
C LYS A 426 -13.17 -22.30 8.19
N LYS A 427 -12.14 -21.64 7.68
CA LYS A 427 -10.97 -22.25 7.03
C LYS A 427 -10.29 -23.23 7.98
N PHE A 428 -9.99 -22.81 9.22
CA PHE A 428 -9.38 -23.66 10.25
C PHE A 428 -10.26 -24.84 10.70
N VAL A 429 -11.59 -24.68 10.71
CA VAL A 429 -12.51 -25.74 11.16
C VAL A 429 -12.88 -26.72 10.05
N THR A 430 -12.93 -26.29 8.79
CA THR A 430 -13.57 -27.08 7.72
C THR A 430 -12.67 -27.42 6.52
N GLU A 431 -11.60 -26.67 6.26
CA GLU A 431 -10.84 -26.79 5.01
C GLU A 431 -9.39 -27.26 5.22
N LEU A 432 -8.82 -26.94 6.38
CA LEU A 432 -7.46 -27.31 6.74
C LEU A 432 -7.40 -28.58 7.59
N ARG A 433 -6.33 -29.35 7.39
CA ARG A 433 -5.91 -30.38 8.35
C ARG A 433 -5.55 -29.74 9.67
N ARG A 434 -5.80 -30.47 10.77
CA ARG A 434 -5.48 -30.00 12.11
C ARG A 434 -3.97 -29.69 12.20
N PRO A 435 -3.59 -28.48 12.62
CA PRO A 435 -2.19 -28.11 12.83
C PRO A 435 -1.67 -28.67 14.16
N ASP A 436 -0.35 -28.84 14.23
CA ASP A 436 0.31 -29.24 15.46
C ASP A 436 0.23 -28.11 16.50
N THR A 437 -0.04 -28.47 17.76
CA THR A 437 -0.19 -27.51 18.85
C THR A 437 1.18 -27.03 19.31
N VAL A 438 1.60 -25.87 18.79
CA VAL A 438 2.85 -25.22 19.19
C VAL A 438 2.57 -24.19 20.29
N ARG A 439 3.29 -24.32 21.42
CA ARG A 439 3.29 -23.34 22.50
C ARG A 439 4.09 -22.11 22.05
N ALA A 440 3.49 -20.93 22.14
CA ALA A 440 4.13 -19.66 21.80
C ALA A 440 3.77 -18.62 22.88
N LYS A 441 4.73 -17.76 23.27
CA LYS A 441 4.55 -16.70 24.28
C LYS A 441 4.11 -15.35 23.69
N ASP A 442 4.26 -15.20 22.38
CA ASP A 442 4.03 -13.94 21.68
C ASP A 442 3.72 -14.17 20.21
N ILE A 443 3.37 -13.08 19.52
CA ILE A 443 3.23 -13.03 18.06
C ILE A 443 4.59 -12.93 17.36
N GLY A 444 5.70 -12.96 18.11
CA GLY A 444 7.06 -12.86 17.58
C GLY A 444 7.37 -11.52 16.89
N ILE A 445 8.08 -11.62 15.77
CA ILE A 445 8.61 -10.47 15.00
C ILE A 445 7.54 -9.49 14.51
N TRP A 446 6.28 -9.94 14.39
CA TRP A 446 5.16 -9.12 13.93
C TRP A 446 4.93 -7.89 14.82
N PHE A 447 5.16 -7.99 16.13
CA PHE A 447 5.06 -6.84 17.02
C PHE A 447 6.08 -5.73 16.66
N ASN A 448 7.32 -6.13 16.33
CA ASN A 448 8.37 -5.19 15.95
C ASN A 448 8.04 -4.52 14.60
N ILE A 449 7.47 -5.27 13.66
CA ILE A 449 7.02 -4.73 12.36
C ILE A 449 5.90 -3.72 12.58
N LEU A 450 4.88 -4.05 13.37
CA LEU A 450 3.78 -3.14 13.70
C LEU A 450 4.27 -1.85 14.39
N SER A 451 5.21 -1.97 15.32
CA SER A 451 5.84 -0.83 15.99
C SER A 451 6.62 0.06 15.00
N CYS A 452 7.32 -0.54 14.04
CA CYS A 452 8.01 0.18 12.98
C CYS A 452 7.03 0.96 12.08
N ILE A 453 5.97 0.29 11.61
CA ILE A 453 4.91 0.92 10.79
C ILE A 453 4.23 2.05 11.57
N GLY A 454 3.91 1.84 12.84
CA GLY A 454 3.28 2.85 13.70
C GLY A 454 4.13 4.12 13.82
N LYS A 455 5.44 3.98 14.03
CA LYS A 455 6.35 5.14 14.10
C LYS A 455 6.49 5.84 12.75
N LEU A 456 6.62 5.07 11.67
CA LEU A 456 6.77 5.58 10.32
C LEU A 456 5.49 6.30 9.83
N SER A 457 4.32 5.93 10.35
CA SER A 457 3.04 6.56 10.03
C SER A 457 2.95 8.03 10.42
N VAL A 458 3.58 8.44 11.53
CA VAL A 458 3.59 9.85 11.95
C VAL A 458 4.29 10.71 10.92
N ILE A 459 5.48 10.28 10.48
CA ILE A 459 6.30 10.99 9.49
C ILE A 459 5.57 11.04 8.15
N ILE A 460 5.01 9.93 7.68
CA ILE A 460 4.31 9.91 6.39
C ILE A 460 3.07 10.79 6.42
N ASN A 461 2.23 10.72 7.45
CA ASN A 461 1.05 11.58 7.54
C ASN A 461 1.42 13.06 7.56
N ALA A 462 2.52 13.44 8.23
CA ALA A 462 3.04 14.81 8.20
C ALA A 462 3.37 15.26 6.76
N PHE A 463 4.10 14.42 6.02
CA PHE A 463 4.45 14.70 4.63
C PHE A 463 3.24 14.68 3.70
N VAL A 464 2.26 13.79 3.90
CA VAL A 464 1.02 13.75 3.13
C VAL A 464 0.28 15.08 3.27
N ILE A 465 0.09 15.57 4.51
CA ILE A 465 -0.59 16.84 4.77
C ILE A 465 0.21 18.03 4.22
N ALA A 466 1.52 18.05 4.41
CA ALA A 466 2.35 19.17 3.99
C ALA A 466 2.49 19.27 2.47
N VAL A 467 2.74 18.15 1.79
CA VAL A 467 3.13 18.13 0.38
C VAL A 467 1.93 17.94 -0.55
N THR A 468 1.01 17.03 -0.19
CA THR A 468 -0.01 16.53 -1.11
C THR A 468 -1.36 17.21 -0.95
N SER A 469 -1.68 17.63 0.27
CA SER A 469 -2.87 18.42 0.60
C SER A 469 -2.65 19.91 0.30
N ASP A 470 -3.73 20.61 -0.06
CA ASP A 470 -3.73 22.06 -0.25
C ASP A 470 -3.96 22.82 1.08
N PHE A 471 -3.96 22.13 2.24
CA PHE A 471 -4.16 22.71 3.57
C PHE A 471 -3.15 23.82 3.91
N ILE A 472 -1.84 23.55 3.76
CA ILE A 472 -0.79 24.53 4.09
C ILE A 472 -0.84 25.77 3.18
N PRO A 473 -0.94 25.66 1.84
CA PRO A 473 -1.16 26.81 0.97
C PRO A 473 -2.38 27.66 1.37
N ARG A 474 -3.50 27.04 1.73
CA ARG A 474 -4.71 27.74 2.18
C ARG A 474 -4.45 28.52 3.48
N LEU A 475 -3.78 27.89 4.44
CA LEU A 475 -3.41 28.51 5.72
C LEU A 475 -2.49 29.71 5.53
N VAL A 476 -1.45 29.57 4.70
CA VAL A 476 -0.50 30.66 4.39
C VAL A 476 -1.21 31.82 3.71
N TYR A 477 -2.12 31.54 2.77
CA TYR A 477 -2.92 32.59 2.13
C TYR A 477 -3.77 33.35 3.15
N GLN A 478 -4.48 32.63 4.01
CA GLN A 478 -5.38 33.21 5.00
C GLN A 478 -4.65 34.13 5.99
N TYR A 479 -3.48 33.73 6.49
CA TYR A 479 -2.77 34.49 7.52
C TYR A 479 -1.77 35.52 6.99
N ALA A 480 -1.15 35.28 5.83
CA ALA A 480 -0.08 36.15 5.32
C ALA A 480 -0.52 37.08 4.18
N TYR A 481 -1.52 36.69 3.39
CA TYR A 481 -1.87 37.40 2.14
C TYR A 481 -3.30 37.97 2.13
N SER A 482 -4.24 37.37 2.87
CA SER A 482 -5.61 37.85 2.95
C SER A 482 -5.71 39.07 3.87
N GLN A 483 -6.22 40.19 3.34
CA GLN A 483 -6.42 41.41 4.14
C GLN A 483 -7.54 41.27 5.17
N ASN A 484 -8.56 40.45 4.87
CA ASN A 484 -9.76 40.27 5.69
C ASN A 484 -9.74 38.95 6.48
N GLY A 485 -8.69 38.14 6.34
CA GLY A 485 -8.62 36.77 6.90
C GLY A 485 -9.59 35.78 6.25
N THR A 486 -10.22 36.15 5.13
CA THR A 486 -11.12 35.28 4.36
C THR A 486 -10.38 34.56 3.23
N MET A 487 -10.95 33.46 2.75
CA MET A 487 -10.39 32.65 1.65
C MET A 487 -10.74 33.17 0.25
N HIS A 488 -11.34 34.37 0.14
CA HIS A 488 -11.72 34.95 -1.14
C HIS A 488 -10.50 35.35 -1.95
N GLY A 489 -10.45 34.96 -3.22
CA GLY A 489 -9.35 35.23 -4.14
C GLY A 489 -8.20 34.22 -4.05
N PHE A 490 -8.35 33.15 -3.27
CA PHE A 490 -7.33 32.11 -3.12
C PHE A 490 -6.96 31.45 -4.45
N ILE A 491 -7.94 31.17 -5.30
CA ILE A 491 -7.71 30.52 -6.60
C ILE A 491 -6.92 31.45 -7.53
N ASN A 492 -7.28 32.74 -7.60
CA ASN A 492 -6.56 33.71 -8.41
C ASN A 492 -5.11 33.93 -7.92
N HIS A 493 -4.89 33.86 -6.60
CA HIS A 493 -3.55 33.95 -6.01
C HIS A 493 -2.69 32.71 -6.31
N THR A 494 -3.29 31.52 -6.37
CA THR A 494 -2.57 30.25 -6.56
C THR A 494 -2.17 30.02 -8.03
N LEU A 495 -2.85 30.67 -8.97
CA LEU A 495 -2.66 30.46 -10.41
C LEU A 495 -1.70 31.49 -11.02
N SER A 496 -0.56 31.03 -11.54
CA SER A 496 0.38 31.88 -12.27
C SER A 496 -0.06 32.12 -13.71
N TYR A 497 0.32 33.28 -14.26
CA TYR A 497 0.06 33.66 -15.66
C TYR A 497 1.15 33.11 -16.59
N PHE A 498 0.73 32.64 -17.76
CA PHE A 498 1.62 32.22 -18.84
C PHE A 498 1.22 32.88 -20.15
N ASN A 499 2.19 33.41 -20.90
CA ASN A 499 1.96 33.95 -22.23
C ASN A 499 2.02 32.83 -23.27
N VAL A 500 0.94 32.64 -24.02
CA VAL A 500 0.79 31.54 -24.98
C VAL A 500 1.85 31.57 -26.08
N SER A 501 2.34 32.76 -26.45
CA SER A 501 3.39 32.90 -27.46
C SER A 501 4.72 32.26 -27.06
N HIS A 502 4.95 32.02 -25.76
CA HIS A 502 6.19 31.42 -25.25
C HIS A 502 6.13 29.88 -25.18
N LEU A 503 5.09 29.25 -25.72
CA LEU A 503 5.04 27.78 -25.87
C LEU A 503 6.11 27.31 -26.86
N LYS A 504 6.72 26.16 -26.57
CA LYS A 504 7.71 25.54 -27.45
C LYS A 504 7.06 25.18 -28.79
N ALA A 505 7.73 25.49 -29.90
CA ALA A 505 7.23 25.17 -31.24
C ALA A 505 6.89 23.67 -31.35
N GLY A 506 5.71 23.35 -31.86
CA GLY A 506 5.20 21.98 -31.99
C GLY A 506 4.50 21.40 -30.74
N THR A 507 4.40 22.14 -29.63
CA THR A 507 3.61 21.75 -28.44
C THR A 507 2.25 22.45 -28.34
N GLN A 508 2.02 23.45 -29.20
CA GLN A 508 0.77 24.22 -29.25
C GLN A 508 -0.39 23.34 -29.76
N PRO A 509 -1.63 23.61 -29.33
CA PRO A 509 -2.81 22.90 -29.82
C PRO A 509 -2.98 23.11 -31.34
N GLU A 510 -3.19 22.02 -32.11
CA GLU A 510 -3.34 22.10 -33.58
C GLU A 510 -4.70 22.65 -34.01
N ASN A 511 -5.78 22.37 -33.24
CA ASN A 511 -7.15 22.78 -33.56
C ASN A 511 -7.87 23.33 -32.32
N SER A 512 -7.61 24.58 -31.92
CA SER A 512 -8.32 25.18 -30.79
C SER A 512 -9.78 25.48 -31.13
N LEU A 513 -10.71 24.78 -30.50
CA LEU A 513 -12.16 25.05 -30.60
C LEU A 513 -12.61 26.27 -29.75
N PHE A 514 -11.67 26.93 -29.08
CA PHE A 514 -11.94 28.11 -28.27
C PHE A 514 -12.29 29.32 -29.15
N ALA A 515 -13.43 29.95 -28.88
CA ALA A 515 -13.99 31.03 -29.71
C ALA A 515 -13.23 32.38 -29.64
N GLN A 516 -12.13 32.47 -28.88
CA GLN A 516 -11.37 33.70 -28.65
C GLN A 516 -9.86 33.44 -28.71
N ASP A 517 -9.10 34.41 -29.21
CA ASP A 517 -7.64 34.40 -29.18
C ASP A 517 -7.15 34.43 -27.73
N VAL A 518 -6.70 33.27 -27.23
CA VAL A 518 -6.18 33.14 -25.86
C VAL A 518 -4.76 33.71 -25.81
N LEU A 519 -4.62 34.95 -25.33
CA LEU A 519 -3.33 35.61 -25.12
C LEU A 519 -2.57 35.03 -23.91
N PHE A 520 -3.30 34.75 -22.82
CA PHE A 520 -2.74 34.23 -21.58
C PHE A 520 -3.48 32.96 -21.13
N CYS A 521 -2.72 31.96 -20.69
CA CYS A 521 -3.25 30.80 -19.98
C CYS A 521 -2.73 30.75 -18.55
N ARG A 522 -3.48 30.10 -17.65
CA ARG A 522 -3.11 29.92 -16.24
C ARG A 522 -2.62 28.50 -15.98
N PHE A 523 -1.74 28.35 -15.00
CA PHE A 523 -1.31 27.04 -14.50
C PHE A 523 -1.04 27.11 -12.99
N LYS A 524 -1.13 25.94 -12.32
CA LYS A 524 -0.95 25.82 -10.86
C LYS A 524 0.54 25.71 -10.51
N ASP A 525 1.20 26.85 -10.32
CA ASP A 525 2.54 26.95 -9.73
C ASP A 525 2.76 28.37 -9.19
N TYR A 526 3.68 28.54 -8.25
CA TYR A 526 3.98 29.86 -7.66
C TYR A 526 5.14 30.53 -8.39
N ARG A 527 4.84 31.13 -9.55
CA ARG A 527 5.83 31.80 -10.41
C ARG A 527 5.49 33.25 -10.70
N GLU A 528 6.53 34.04 -10.91
CA GLU A 528 6.40 35.44 -11.30
C GLU A 528 5.74 35.59 -12.68
N PRO A 529 4.87 36.60 -12.87
CA PRO A 529 4.15 36.80 -14.11
C PRO A 529 5.07 37.25 -15.26
N PRO A 530 4.62 37.15 -16.53
CA PRO A 530 5.45 37.40 -17.69
C PRO A 530 5.91 38.85 -17.86
N TRP A 531 5.22 39.82 -17.24
CA TRP A 531 5.58 41.24 -17.26
C TRP A 531 6.52 41.66 -16.12
N SER A 532 6.91 40.73 -15.25
CA SER A 532 7.89 40.99 -14.19
C SER A 532 9.32 41.06 -14.74
N LYS A 533 10.25 41.59 -13.94
CA LYS A 533 11.68 41.67 -14.32
C LYS A 533 12.31 40.29 -14.58
N ASN A 534 11.88 39.27 -13.83
CA ASN A 534 12.37 37.90 -13.92
C ASN A 534 11.18 36.95 -14.24
N PRO A 535 10.77 36.85 -15.51
CA PRO A 535 9.57 36.12 -15.88
C PRO A 535 9.71 34.61 -15.64
N TYR A 536 8.68 33.99 -15.07
CA TYR A 536 8.56 32.55 -14.83
C TYR A 536 9.54 31.94 -13.81
N GLU A 537 10.32 32.75 -13.10
CA GLU A 537 11.09 32.29 -11.94
C GLU A 537 10.18 32.03 -10.73
N PHE A 538 10.66 31.25 -9.76
CA PHE A 538 9.92 30.99 -8.53
C PHE A 538 9.72 32.28 -7.75
N SER A 539 8.47 32.60 -7.43
CA SER A 539 8.13 33.80 -6.67
C SER A 539 8.50 33.65 -5.19
N LYS A 540 8.56 34.76 -4.45
CA LYS A 540 8.67 34.75 -2.98
C LYS A 540 7.56 33.92 -2.31
N GLN A 541 6.39 33.85 -2.93
CA GLN A 541 5.26 33.04 -2.46
C GLN A 541 5.61 31.54 -2.41
N TYR A 542 6.30 31.02 -3.44
CA TYR A 542 6.73 29.63 -3.49
C TYR A 542 7.59 29.25 -2.28
N TRP A 543 8.60 30.07 -2.00
CA TRP A 543 9.52 29.85 -0.88
C TRP A 543 8.82 29.98 0.47
N SER A 544 7.90 30.93 0.60
CA SER A 544 7.11 31.12 1.84
C SER A 544 6.23 29.90 2.12
N VAL A 545 5.54 29.37 1.10
CA VAL A 545 4.75 28.14 1.23
C VAL A 545 5.64 26.93 1.51
N LEU A 546 6.80 26.81 0.85
CA LEU A 546 7.74 25.71 1.09
C LEU A 546 8.29 25.73 2.52
N SER A 547 8.67 26.90 3.04
CA SER A 547 9.11 27.06 4.43
C SER A 547 8.00 26.69 5.42
N ALA A 548 6.75 27.11 5.16
CA ALA A 548 5.61 26.74 6.00
C ALA A 548 5.34 25.23 5.97
N ARG A 549 5.49 24.58 4.82
CA ARG A 549 5.38 23.11 4.69
C ARG A 549 6.42 22.39 5.53
N LEU A 550 7.69 22.80 5.45
CA LEU A 550 8.78 22.19 6.23
C LEU A 550 8.59 22.44 7.74
N ALA A 551 8.21 23.66 8.13
CA ALA A 551 7.91 23.99 9.52
C ALA A 551 6.76 23.15 10.08
N PHE A 552 5.70 22.94 9.30
CA PHE A 552 4.60 22.06 9.70
C PHE A 552 5.05 20.61 9.92
N VAL A 553 5.89 20.05 9.03
CA VAL A 553 6.40 18.69 9.19
C VAL A 553 7.20 18.56 10.50
N ILE A 554 8.05 19.55 10.81
CA ILE A 554 8.86 19.56 12.04
C ILE A 554 7.99 19.67 13.30
N LEU A 555 6.89 20.44 13.25
CA LEU A 555 6.00 20.61 14.40
C LEU A 555 5.02 19.44 14.59
N PHE A 556 4.65 18.76 13.50
CA PHE A 556 3.74 17.62 13.54
C PHE A 556 4.44 16.35 14.00
N GLN A 557 5.70 16.16 13.59
CA GLN A 557 6.56 15.06 14.02
C GLN A 557 6.98 15.23 15.48
#